data_AF-A0A833H0N8-F1
#
_entry.id   AF-A0A833H0N8-F1
#
_cell.length_a   1.000
_cell.length_b   1.000
_cell.length_c   1.000
_cell.angle_alpha   90.00
_cell.angle_beta   90.00
_cell.angle_gamma   90.00
#
_symmetry.space_group_name_H-M   'P 1'
#
loop_
_entity.id
_entity.type
_entity.pdbx_description
1 polymer ?
#
loop_
_entity_poly.entity_id
_entity_poly.type
_entity_poly.pdbx_seq_one_letter_code
_entity_poly.pdbx_strand_id
1 'polypeptide(L)'
;MNRVFIGFMLMVAAACSEAGTSGKEWLTGSEDDRFTTVSRHLRGLDMTMFEIGYRYNELYWAGRDHNWEYASYQIGKIDYTLKLGLERRPARAPAAKMIEQPIAALKRAIEERDPAGFTARFADLTRTCNTCHTAEKVEFMHVQPPTVRISPIHGAR
;
A
#
# COMPACT_ATOMS: atom_id res chain seq x y z
N MET A 1 -44.16 16.08 65.76
CA MET A 1 -43.52 14.78 65.46
C MET A 1 -43.08 14.78 64.01
N ASN A 2 -41.76 14.63 63.77
CA ASN A 2 -41.05 14.01 62.63
C ASN A 2 -41.86 13.66 61.36
N ARG A 3 -41.40 13.82 60.11
CA ARG A 3 -40.07 14.07 59.51
C ARG A 3 -40.27 14.36 58.01
N VAL A 4 -39.68 15.46 57.52
CA VAL A 4 -38.73 15.58 56.37
C VAL A 4 -38.86 14.63 55.17
N PHE A 5 -38.91 15.19 53.95
CA PHE A 5 -38.05 14.92 52.75
C PHE A 5 -38.68 15.66 51.55
N ILE A 6 -38.24 16.88 51.20
CA ILE A 6 -37.22 17.22 50.17
C ILE A 6 -37.23 16.30 48.94
N GLY A 7 -37.54 16.88 47.79
CA GLY A 7 -37.32 16.33 46.45
C GLY A 7 -37.89 17.30 45.41
N PHE A 8 -37.21 18.41 45.11
CA PHE A 8 -36.18 18.52 44.06
C PHE A 8 -36.73 18.25 42.65
N MET A 9 -37.14 19.34 42.00
CA MET A 9 -36.89 19.71 40.61
C MET A 9 -36.32 18.64 39.67
N LEU A 10 -36.96 18.43 38.52
CA LEU A 10 -36.31 18.26 37.21
C LEU A 10 -37.41 18.33 36.13
N MET A 11 -37.66 19.51 35.55
CA MET A 11 -37.11 19.97 34.27
C MET A 11 -37.24 18.98 33.11
N VAL A 12 -38.02 19.44 32.13
CA VAL A 12 -38.15 18.99 30.75
C VAL A 12 -36.79 18.63 30.13
N ALA A 13 -36.71 17.44 29.52
CA ALA A 13 -36.03 17.21 28.24
C ALA A 13 -36.37 15.82 27.69
N ALA A 14 -37.55 15.68 27.09
CA ALA A 14 -37.75 14.68 26.04
C ALA A 14 -36.99 15.18 24.80
N ALA A 15 -35.67 15.05 24.78
CA ALA A 15 -34.82 15.36 23.64
C ALA A 15 -33.40 14.80 23.86
N CYS A 16 -33.24 13.52 23.54
CA CYS A 16 -32.04 12.95 22.92
C CYS A 16 -32.34 11.50 22.55
N SER A 17 -33.33 11.33 21.66
CA SER A 17 -33.38 10.16 20.78
C SER A 17 -33.08 10.63 19.37
N GLU A 18 -32.00 11.39 19.19
CA GLU A 18 -31.26 11.25 17.95
C GLU A 18 -30.48 9.94 18.06
N ALA A 19 -31.21 8.83 17.86
CA ALA A 19 -30.64 7.72 17.12
C ALA A 19 -30.39 8.30 15.72
N GLY A 20 -29.32 9.09 15.62
CA GLY A 20 -28.85 9.64 14.37
C GLY A 20 -28.56 8.45 13.49
N THR A 21 -29.48 8.19 12.57
CA THR A 21 -29.23 7.42 11.37
C THR A 21 -28.19 8.20 10.57
N SER A 22 -26.92 8.16 11.02
CA SER A 22 -25.83 8.90 10.41
C SER A 22 -25.29 8.09 9.24
N GLY A 23 -26.07 8.11 8.15
CA GLY A 23 -25.59 7.86 6.79
C GLY A 23 -25.35 6.39 6.42
N LYS A 24 -26.36 5.79 5.77
CA LYS A 24 -26.28 4.57 4.95
C LYS A 24 -25.45 3.44 5.57
N GLU A 25 -26.12 2.56 6.32
CA GLU A 25 -25.57 1.37 6.96
C GLU A 25 -24.94 0.40 5.94
N TRP A 26 -23.70 0.66 5.52
CA TRP A 26 -22.92 -0.21 4.63
C TRP A 26 -22.10 -1.25 5.41
N LEU A 27 -21.94 -1.05 6.72
CA LEU A 27 -21.16 -1.88 7.63
C LEU A 27 -22.06 -2.49 8.72
N THR A 28 -22.92 -3.41 8.31
CA THR A 28 -23.92 -4.10 9.16
C THR A 28 -23.58 -5.57 9.35
N GLY A 29 -24.32 -6.24 10.24
CA GLY A 29 -24.17 -7.67 10.50
C GLY A 29 -23.31 -8.00 11.73
N SER A 30 -22.88 -9.25 11.82
CA SER A 30 -21.97 -9.72 12.87
C SER A 30 -20.60 -9.04 12.78
N GLU A 31 -19.75 -9.24 13.78
CA GLU A 31 -18.35 -8.78 13.72
C GLU A 31 -17.61 -9.36 12.50
N ASP A 32 -17.82 -10.65 12.22
CA ASP A 32 -17.23 -11.34 11.07
C ASP A 32 -17.73 -10.77 9.73
N ASP A 33 -19.03 -10.43 9.64
CA ASP A 33 -19.61 -9.79 8.45
C ASP A 33 -19.00 -8.41 8.20
N ARG A 34 -18.78 -7.65 9.28
CA ARG A 34 -18.16 -6.33 9.22
C ARG A 34 -16.69 -6.44 8.80
N PHE A 35 -15.93 -7.39 9.34
CA PHE A 35 -14.54 -7.62 8.90
C PHE A 35 -14.45 -8.12 7.46
N THR A 36 -15.36 -8.97 7.02
CA THR A 36 -15.48 -9.40 5.62
C THR A 36 -15.75 -8.20 4.71
N THR A 37 -16.65 -7.32 5.14
CA THR A 37 -16.97 -6.08 4.44
C THR A 37 -15.76 -5.16 4.36
N VAL A 38 -15.07 -4.90 5.48
CA VAL A 38 -13.82 -4.11 5.50
C VAL A 38 -12.76 -4.72 4.59
N SER A 39 -12.53 -6.04 4.66
CA SER A 39 -11.56 -6.76 3.84
C SER A 39 -11.84 -6.61 2.33
N ARG A 40 -13.11 -6.61 1.93
CA ARG A 40 -13.53 -6.33 0.55
C ARG A 40 -13.22 -4.89 0.14
N HIS A 41 -13.45 -3.92 1.01
CA HIS A 41 -13.16 -2.50 0.75
C HIS A 41 -11.66 -2.20 0.69
N LEU A 42 -10.82 -2.99 1.37
CA LEU A 42 -9.37 -2.92 1.25
C LEU A 42 -8.85 -3.44 -0.11
N ARG A 43 -9.72 -4.05 -0.93
CA ARG A 43 -9.43 -4.60 -2.25
C ARG A 43 -8.32 -5.66 -2.20
N GLY A 44 -7.83 -6.10 -3.36
CA GLY A 44 -6.86 -7.17 -3.48
C GLY A 44 -5.45 -6.68 -3.79
N LEU A 45 -4.75 -7.47 -4.60
CA LEU A 45 -3.39 -7.17 -5.02
C LEU A 45 -3.33 -5.95 -5.97
N ASP A 46 -4.47 -5.52 -6.52
CA ASP A 46 -4.60 -4.31 -7.31
C ASP A 46 -4.19 -3.04 -6.54
N MET A 47 -4.58 -2.91 -5.27
CA MET A 47 -4.11 -1.78 -4.43
C MET A 47 -2.63 -1.88 -4.08
N THR A 48 -2.13 -3.10 -3.88
CA THR A 48 -0.69 -3.35 -3.72
C THR A 48 0.08 -2.91 -4.98
N MET A 49 -0.41 -3.26 -6.17
CA MET A 49 0.21 -2.88 -7.44
C MET A 49 0.10 -1.37 -7.72
N PHE A 50 -0.97 -0.71 -7.29
CA PHE A 50 -1.09 0.75 -7.37
C PHE A 50 0.03 1.45 -6.60
N GLU A 51 0.25 1.07 -5.32
CA GLU A 51 1.36 1.63 -4.55
C GLU A 51 2.72 1.25 -5.17
N ILE A 52 2.93 -0.02 -5.54
CA ILE A 52 4.19 -0.45 -6.15
C ILE A 52 4.48 0.34 -7.44
N GLY A 53 3.47 0.62 -8.26
CA GLY A 53 3.62 1.43 -9.47
C GLY A 53 4.12 2.84 -9.18
N TYR A 54 3.54 3.50 -8.16
CA TYR A 54 4.04 4.79 -7.68
C TYR A 54 5.49 4.69 -7.18
N ARG A 55 5.77 3.74 -6.29
CA ARG A 55 7.10 3.54 -5.69
C ARG A 55 8.17 3.19 -6.74
N TYR A 56 7.80 2.43 -7.76
CA TYR A 56 8.67 2.08 -8.89
C TYR A 56 9.07 3.32 -9.71
N ASN A 57 8.13 4.26 -9.91
CA ASN A 57 8.43 5.55 -10.56
C ASN A 57 9.44 6.36 -9.73
N GLU A 58 9.19 6.49 -8.44
CA GLU A 58 10.08 7.20 -7.52
C GLU A 58 11.47 6.55 -7.44
N LEU A 59 11.53 5.22 -7.38
CA LEU A 59 12.77 4.45 -7.37
C LEU A 59 13.63 4.72 -8.60
N TYR A 60 13.01 4.73 -9.79
CA TYR A 60 13.72 5.02 -11.04
C TYR A 60 14.43 6.37 -10.95
N TRP A 61 13.69 7.43 -10.62
CA TRP A 61 14.23 8.79 -10.56
C TRP A 61 15.23 8.97 -9.43
N ALA A 62 15.01 8.32 -8.28
CA ALA A 62 15.97 8.31 -7.18
C ALA A 62 17.34 7.78 -7.61
N GLY A 63 17.37 6.65 -8.32
CA GLY A 63 18.63 6.09 -8.83
C GLY A 63 19.24 6.94 -9.95
N ARG A 64 18.43 7.54 -10.83
CA ARG A 64 18.92 8.46 -11.87
C ARG A 64 19.57 9.73 -11.30
N ASP A 65 19.07 10.19 -10.16
CA ASP A 65 19.59 11.36 -9.45
C ASP A 65 20.73 11.00 -8.47
N HIS A 66 21.09 9.73 -8.36
CA HIS A 66 22.01 9.22 -7.33
C HIS A 66 21.57 9.58 -5.89
N ASN A 67 20.27 9.74 -5.67
CA ASN A 67 19.69 9.93 -4.34
C ASN A 67 19.50 8.55 -3.69
N TRP A 68 20.62 7.97 -3.23
CA TRP A 68 20.70 6.57 -2.79
C TRP A 68 19.83 6.28 -1.56
N GLU A 69 19.74 7.23 -0.63
CA GLU A 69 18.89 7.12 0.56
C GLU A 69 17.41 7.03 0.15
N TYR A 70 16.99 7.85 -0.80
CA TYR A 70 15.63 7.80 -1.34
C TYR A 70 15.39 6.53 -2.16
N ALA A 71 16.37 6.10 -2.97
CA ALA A 71 16.28 4.85 -3.71
C ALA A 71 16.12 3.65 -2.76
N SER A 72 16.91 3.61 -1.68
CA SER A 72 16.84 2.57 -0.63
C SER A 72 15.47 2.56 0.06
N TYR A 73 14.94 3.74 0.38
CA TYR A 73 13.59 3.87 0.92
C TYR A 73 12.53 3.30 -0.03
N GLN A 74 12.59 3.64 -1.33
CA GLN A 74 11.59 3.21 -2.31
C GLN A 74 11.63 1.70 -2.57
N ILE A 75 12.81 1.11 -2.78
CA ILE A 75 12.92 -0.35 -2.97
C ILE A 75 12.51 -1.12 -1.70
N GLY A 76 12.79 -0.56 -0.51
CA GLY A 76 12.33 -1.12 0.76
C GLY A 76 10.80 -1.10 0.87
N LYS A 77 10.14 -0.02 0.43
CA LYS A 77 8.68 0.08 0.40
C LYS A 77 8.05 -0.85 -0.63
N ILE A 78 8.65 -1.04 -1.82
CA ILE A 78 8.17 -2.03 -2.79
C ILE A 78 8.14 -3.44 -2.17
N ASP A 79 9.24 -3.86 -1.55
CA ASP A 79 9.36 -5.17 -0.89
C ASP A 79 8.31 -5.34 0.24
N TYR A 80 8.18 -4.33 1.11
CA TYR A 80 7.23 -4.36 2.20
C TYR A 80 5.76 -4.40 1.72
N THR A 81 5.41 -3.53 0.77
CA THR A 81 4.06 -3.46 0.20
C THR A 81 3.68 -4.78 -0.47
N LEU A 82 4.62 -5.43 -1.17
CA LEU A 82 4.38 -6.73 -1.78
C LEU A 82 4.14 -7.82 -0.72
N LYS A 83 4.96 -7.87 0.34
CA LYS A 83 4.77 -8.81 1.47
C LYS A 83 3.37 -8.70 2.07
N LEU A 84 2.93 -7.50 2.42
CA LEU A 84 1.58 -7.27 2.94
C LEU A 84 0.48 -7.62 1.92
N GLY A 85 0.73 -7.37 0.63
CA GLY A 85 -0.17 -7.78 -0.44
C GLY A 85 -0.37 -9.29 -0.50
N LEU A 86 0.70 -10.05 -0.35
CA LEU A 86 0.70 -11.52 -0.37
C LEU A 86 0.13 -12.12 0.92
N GLU A 87 0.33 -11.49 2.08
CA GLU A 87 -0.38 -11.88 3.32
C GLU A 87 -1.90 -11.82 3.14
N ARG A 88 -2.39 -10.76 2.49
CA ARG A 88 -3.82 -10.62 2.16
C ARG A 88 -4.27 -11.55 1.04
N ARG A 89 -3.38 -11.92 0.12
CA ARG A 89 -3.70 -12.68 -1.11
C ARG A 89 -2.70 -13.82 -1.35
N PRO A 90 -2.66 -14.84 -0.47
CA PRO A 90 -1.62 -15.88 -0.48
C PRO A 90 -1.61 -16.73 -1.75
N ALA A 91 -2.75 -16.85 -2.45
CA ALA A 91 -2.83 -17.57 -3.73
C ALA A 91 -1.90 -16.99 -4.83
N ARG A 92 -1.45 -15.73 -4.69
CA ARG A 92 -0.54 -15.05 -5.63
C ARG A 92 0.94 -15.19 -5.27
N ALA A 93 1.26 -15.76 -4.10
CA ALA A 93 2.63 -15.89 -3.62
C ALA A 93 3.55 -16.72 -4.54
N PRO A 94 3.10 -17.82 -5.18
CA PRO A 94 3.97 -18.62 -6.05
C PRO A 94 4.56 -17.81 -7.21
N ALA A 95 3.75 -16.98 -7.88
CA ALA A 95 4.23 -16.13 -8.96
C ALA A 95 5.14 -15.01 -8.45
N ALA A 96 4.82 -14.41 -7.30
CA ALA A 96 5.57 -13.30 -6.75
C ALA A 96 6.97 -13.69 -6.25
N LYS A 97 7.24 -14.97 -5.92
CA LYS A 97 8.55 -15.43 -5.42
C LYS A 97 9.73 -15.04 -6.30
N MET A 98 9.52 -14.92 -7.62
CA MET A 98 10.57 -14.53 -8.56
C MET A 98 11.11 -13.11 -8.34
N ILE A 99 10.38 -12.25 -7.63
CA ILE A 99 10.76 -10.85 -7.35
C ILE A 99 11.89 -10.74 -6.31
N GLU A 100 12.07 -11.76 -5.46
CA GLU A 100 12.93 -11.69 -4.28
C GLU A 100 14.39 -11.42 -4.66
N GLN A 101 14.90 -12.15 -5.66
CA GLN A 101 16.27 -12.02 -6.12
C GLN A 101 16.55 -10.67 -6.82
N PRO A 102 15.71 -10.20 -7.76
CA PRO A 102 15.85 -8.85 -8.32
C PRO A 102 15.81 -7.73 -7.28
N ILE A 103 14.92 -7.81 -6.28
CA ILE A 103 14.87 -6.83 -5.19
C ILE A 103 16.18 -6.84 -4.40
N ALA A 104 16.67 -8.01 -3.99
CA ALA A 104 17.92 -8.14 -3.23
C ALA A 104 19.13 -7.65 -4.04
N ALA A 105 19.19 -7.95 -5.34
CA ALA A 105 20.24 -7.49 -6.22
C ALA A 105 20.22 -5.95 -6.39
N LEU A 106 19.04 -5.36 -6.56
CA LEU A 106 18.91 -3.91 -6.68
C LEU A 106 19.22 -3.18 -5.36
N LYS A 107 18.81 -3.74 -4.21
CA LYS A 107 19.18 -3.21 -2.89
C LYS A 107 20.70 -3.14 -2.73
N ARG A 108 21.44 -4.20 -3.09
CA ARG A 108 22.91 -4.19 -3.05
C ARG A 108 23.52 -3.11 -3.93
N ALA A 109 23.05 -2.96 -5.17
CA ALA A 109 23.56 -1.90 -6.06
C ALA A 109 23.31 -0.49 -5.50
N ILE A 110 22.19 -0.28 -4.80
CA ILE A 110 21.88 0.98 -4.10
C ILE A 110 22.80 1.19 -2.90
N GLU A 111 23.04 0.15 -2.09
CA GLU A 111 23.95 0.19 -0.94
C GLU A 111 25.40 0.49 -1.37
N GLU A 112 25.84 -0.12 -2.47
CA GLU A 112 27.14 0.10 -3.09
C GLU A 112 27.24 1.44 -3.83
N ARG A 113 26.12 2.16 -3.98
CA ARG A 113 26.01 3.42 -4.73
C ARG A 113 26.53 3.30 -6.16
N ASP A 114 26.28 2.15 -6.79
CA ASP A 114 26.75 1.81 -8.14
C ASP A 114 25.69 2.23 -9.18
N PRO A 115 25.91 3.31 -9.97
CA PRO A 115 24.92 3.75 -10.97
C PRO A 115 24.73 2.77 -12.13
N ALA A 116 25.82 2.10 -12.54
CA ALA A 116 25.76 1.13 -13.63
C ALA A 116 25.03 -0.13 -13.16
N GLY A 117 25.38 -0.62 -11.97
CA GLY A 117 24.69 -1.70 -11.28
C GLY A 117 23.22 -1.39 -11.05
N PHE A 118 22.88 -0.21 -10.54
CA PHE A 118 21.49 0.22 -10.36
C PHE A 118 20.72 0.14 -11.67
N THR A 119 21.26 0.69 -12.75
CA THR A 119 20.59 0.72 -14.06
C THR A 119 20.32 -0.70 -14.58
N ALA A 120 21.30 -1.59 -14.49
CA ALA A 120 21.15 -2.98 -14.89
C ALA A 120 20.12 -3.71 -14.01
N ARG A 121 20.21 -3.58 -12.68
CA ARG A 121 19.31 -4.26 -11.74
C ARG A 121 17.88 -3.71 -11.76
N PHE A 122 17.69 -2.43 -12.06
CA PHE A 122 16.37 -1.86 -12.30
C PHE A 122 15.73 -2.45 -13.56
N ALA A 123 16.51 -2.62 -14.64
CA ALA A 123 16.04 -3.31 -15.83
C ALA A 123 15.69 -4.78 -15.54
N ASP A 124 16.49 -5.49 -14.72
CA ASP A 124 16.19 -6.85 -14.27
C ASP A 124 14.87 -6.91 -13.50
N LEU A 125 14.68 -6.01 -12.53
CA LEU A 125 13.42 -5.89 -11.77
C LEU A 125 12.22 -5.67 -12.71
N THR A 126 12.36 -4.77 -13.69
CA THR A 126 11.32 -4.48 -14.67
C THR A 126 10.93 -5.70 -15.49
N ARG A 127 11.90 -6.47 -15.97
CA ARG A 127 11.63 -7.72 -16.70
C ARG A 127 10.89 -8.72 -15.80
N THR A 128 11.30 -8.85 -14.55
CA THR A 128 10.64 -9.73 -13.58
C THR A 128 9.20 -9.29 -13.27
N CYS A 129 8.93 -7.99 -13.15
CA CYS A 129 7.55 -7.49 -13.00
C CYS A 129 6.66 -7.99 -14.14
N ASN A 130 7.14 -7.87 -15.39
CA ASN A 130 6.40 -8.32 -16.57
C ASN A 130 6.24 -9.85 -16.63
N THR A 131 7.23 -10.61 -16.17
CA THR A 131 7.09 -12.08 -16.10
C THR A 131 6.03 -12.49 -15.06
N CYS A 132 5.98 -11.80 -13.91
CA CYS A 132 4.93 -12.01 -12.92
C CYS A 132 3.54 -11.65 -13.49
N HIS A 133 3.43 -10.52 -14.19
CA HIS A 133 2.17 -10.13 -14.83
C HIS A 133 1.69 -11.14 -15.87
N THR A 134 2.63 -11.75 -16.62
CA THR A 134 2.31 -12.84 -17.55
C THR A 134 1.84 -14.10 -16.83
N ALA A 135 2.52 -14.50 -15.74
CA ALA A 135 2.11 -15.65 -14.92
C ALA A 135 0.72 -15.46 -14.30
N GLU A 136 0.37 -14.23 -13.96
CA GLU A 136 -0.93 -13.83 -13.40
C GLU A 136 -1.99 -13.51 -14.48
N LYS A 137 -1.68 -13.72 -15.76
CA LYS A 137 -2.57 -13.51 -16.93
C LYS A 137 -3.10 -12.08 -17.04
N VAL A 138 -2.24 -11.13 -16.72
CA VAL A 138 -2.49 -9.68 -16.81
C VAL A 138 -1.39 -9.00 -17.64
N GLU A 139 -0.86 -9.68 -18.65
CA GLU A 139 0.23 -9.20 -19.51
C GLU A 139 -0.08 -7.88 -20.25
N PHE A 140 -1.36 -7.53 -20.40
CA PHE A 140 -1.78 -6.23 -20.91
C PHE A 140 -1.39 -5.06 -19.99
N MET A 141 -1.07 -5.33 -18.71
CA MET A 141 -0.50 -4.38 -17.75
C MET A 141 1.04 -4.35 -17.88
N HIS A 142 1.54 -4.04 -19.07
CA HIS A 142 2.97 -4.06 -19.36
C HIS A 142 3.72 -2.89 -18.71
N VAL A 143 4.78 -3.19 -17.97
CA VAL A 143 5.61 -2.21 -17.25
C VAL A 143 6.80 -1.79 -18.12
N GLN A 144 7.06 -0.50 -18.15
CA GLN A 144 8.23 0.13 -18.76
C GLN A 144 8.86 1.12 -17.77
N PRO A 145 10.18 1.37 -17.85
CA PRO A 145 10.79 2.46 -17.11
C PRO A 145 10.10 3.80 -17.46
N PRO A 146 9.86 4.68 -16.48
CA PRO A 146 9.19 5.94 -16.74
C PRO A 146 10.04 6.85 -17.63
N THR A 147 9.39 7.47 -18.61
CA THR A 147 10.03 8.43 -19.54
C THR A 147 9.82 9.88 -19.11
N VAL A 148 8.81 10.14 -18.29
CA VAL A 148 8.46 11.45 -17.75
C VAL A 148 8.47 11.39 -16.23
N ARG A 149 9.10 12.38 -15.59
CA ARG A 149 9.07 12.52 -14.14
C ARG A 149 7.77 13.17 -13.70
N ILE A 150 7.03 12.44 -12.87
CA ILE A 150 5.89 12.98 -12.10
C ILE A 150 6.25 13.21 -10.63
N SER A 151 7.38 12.66 -10.18
CA SER A 151 7.91 12.85 -8.84
C SER A 151 8.19 14.32 -8.56
N PRO A 152 7.73 14.85 -7.41
CA PRO A 152 8.14 16.17 -6.92
C PRO A 152 9.50 16.15 -6.21
N ILE A 153 10.09 14.96 -6.00
CA ILE A 153 11.34 14.79 -5.28
C ILE A 153 12.49 14.71 -6.29
N HIS A 154 13.52 15.50 -6.03
CA HIS A 154 14.73 15.58 -6.84
C HIS A 154 15.95 15.35 -5.93
N GLY A 155 17.01 14.76 -6.48
CA GLY A 155 18.30 14.71 -5.80
C GLY A 155 18.81 16.11 -5.47
N ALA A 156 19.50 16.24 -4.33
CA ALA A 156 20.29 17.44 -4.05
C ALA A 156 21.37 17.55 -5.15
N ARG A 157 21.42 18.71 -5.81
CA ARG A 157 22.46 19.00 -6.80
C ARG A 157 23.82 19.11 -6.13
#